data_AF-A0A2V8KSN9-F1
#
_entry.id   AF-A0A2V8KSN9-F1
#
_cell.length_a   1.000
_cell.length_b   1.000
_cell.length_c   1.000
_cell.angle_alpha   90.00
_cell.angle_beta   90.00
_cell.angle_gamma   90.00
#
_symmetry.space_group_name_H-M   'P 1'
#
loop_
_entity.id
_entity.type
_entity.pdbx_description
1 polymer ?
#
loop_
_entity_poly.entity_id
_entity_poly.type
_entity_poly.pdbx_seq_one_letter_code
_entity_poly.pdbx_strand_id
1 'polypeptide(L)'
;WIIDRFPSDVTAEASHTALYDFLVAPMDEKKKVVLGTTPARQPTGCRATPPNLGGELAAAAPLLSQEGCRAEGEARWFPKLNSSQIEAIRRAANCEVFHLIWGPPGTGKTRIIPEIVRCAGGRVLLGAFTNTAVDKMLMALLEHDPTTHFLRVGRASDSPELAGKISGDSADFFTHDLARKYGSVRAVREALQQAAIVGATAHRASTIPYLRAAAFEMAIVDEAAQLTEPLTLGLILRARRFVLIGDDRQLPPVVRARELGQSMFERLKRETQNVTLI
;
A
#
# COMPACT_ATOMS: atom_id res chain seq x y z
N TRP A 1 10.94 -0.64 -28.35
CA TRP A 1 11.93 -0.33 -27.30
C TRP A 1 11.47 -0.63 -25.88
N ILE A 2 10.27 -0.23 -25.43
CA ILE A 2 9.75 -0.66 -24.10
C ILE A 2 8.84 -1.90 -24.16
N ILE A 3 8.08 -2.12 -25.23
CA ILE A 3 7.14 -3.24 -25.34
C ILE A 3 7.85 -4.60 -25.16
N ASP A 4 9.09 -4.74 -25.62
CA ASP A 4 9.87 -5.98 -25.50
C ASP A 4 10.38 -6.30 -24.08
N ARG A 5 10.24 -5.39 -23.10
CA ARG A 5 10.88 -5.51 -21.78
C ARG A 5 9.97 -6.08 -20.69
N PHE A 6 8.66 -6.09 -20.91
CA PHE A 6 7.65 -6.51 -19.93
C PHE A 6 6.99 -7.83 -20.33
N PRO A 7 6.42 -8.59 -19.37
CA PRO A 7 5.85 -9.90 -19.65
C PRO A 7 4.60 -9.83 -20.54
N SER A 8 3.95 -8.66 -20.63
CA SER A 8 2.83 -8.37 -21.52
C SER A 8 2.77 -6.88 -21.90
N ASP A 9 2.14 -6.57 -23.03
CA ASP A 9 1.92 -5.19 -23.52
C ASP A 9 1.17 -4.33 -22.48
N VAL A 10 0.22 -4.96 -21.77
CA VAL A 10 -0.58 -4.35 -20.69
C VAL A 10 0.30 -3.91 -19.51
N THR A 11 1.35 -4.69 -19.21
CA THR A 11 2.31 -4.33 -18.16
C THR A 11 3.24 -3.21 -18.62
N ALA A 12 3.62 -3.22 -19.91
CA ALA A 12 4.41 -2.15 -20.51
C ALA A 12 3.69 -0.80 -20.46
N GLU A 13 2.40 -0.75 -20.80
CA GLU A 13 1.58 0.46 -20.75
C GLU A 13 1.51 1.07 -19.33
N ALA A 14 1.26 0.23 -18.32
CA ALA A 14 1.21 0.71 -16.93
C ALA A 14 2.57 1.25 -16.46
N SER A 15 3.66 0.51 -16.73
CA SER A 15 5.01 0.94 -16.40
C SER A 15 5.39 2.26 -17.09
N HIS A 16 5.00 2.44 -18.35
CA HIS A 16 5.18 3.70 -19.07
C HIS A 16 4.46 4.86 -18.40
N THR A 17 3.18 4.64 -18.09
CA THR A 17 2.35 5.68 -17.48
C THR A 17 2.92 6.09 -16.12
N ALA A 18 3.35 5.12 -15.33
CA ALA A 18 3.97 5.35 -14.02
C ALA A 18 5.32 6.08 -14.14
N LEU A 19 6.16 5.72 -15.11
CA LEU A 19 7.41 6.43 -15.40
C LEU A 19 7.18 7.86 -15.88
N TYR A 20 6.20 8.06 -16.77
CA TYR A 20 5.85 9.41 -17.23
C TYR A 20 5.40 10.28 -16.05
N ASP A 21 4.49 9.77 -15.22
CA ASP A 21 4.02 10.45 -14.00
C ASP A 21 5.18 10.80 -13.07
N PHE A 22 6.12 9.87 -12.90
CA PHE A 22 7.33 10.11 -12.11
C PHE A 22 8.20 11.22 -12.69
N LEU A 23 8.43 11.23 -14.01
CA LEU A 23 9.27 12.22 -14.67
C LEU A 23 8.70 13.63 -14.57
N VAL A 24 7.38 13.79 -14.76
CA VAL A 24 6.71 15.10 -14.71
C VAL A 24 6.40 15.57 -13.29
N ALA A 25 6.42 14.68 -12.28
CA ALA A 25 6.20 15.06 -10.89
C ALA A 25 7.30 16.03 -10.39
N PRO A 26 6.97 16.98 -9.50
CA PRO A 26 7.95 17.85 -8.86
C PRO A 26 9.04 17.06 -8.12
N MET A 27 10.21 17.67 -7.92
CA MET A 27 11.30 17.08 -7.15
C MET A 27 11.00 17.18 -5.64
N ASP A 28 10.34 16.18 -5.09
CA ASP A 28 10.08 16.02 -3.65
C ASP A 28 11.07 15.03 -2.99
N GLU A 29 11.02 14.89 -1.67
CA GLU A 29 11.90 13.95 -0.94
C GLU A 29 11.72 12.50 -1.39
N LYS A 30 10.50 12.11 -1.77
CA LYS A 30 10.19 10.78 -2.30
C LYS A 30 10.88 10.53 -3.64
N LYS A 31 10.83 11.48 -4.58
CA LYS A 31 11.51 11.40 -5.87
C LYS A 31 13.02 11.36 -5.68
N LYS A 32 13.57 12.14 -4.73
CA LYS A 32 15.00 12.07 -4.40
C LYS A 32 15.43 10.71 -3.86
N VAL A 33 14.62 10.09 -2.99
CA VAL A 33 14.84 8.72 -2.48
C VAL A 33 14.80 7.71 -3.63
N VAL A 34 13.80 7.77 -4.50
CA VAL A 34 13.71 6.86 -5.66
C VAL A 34 14.92 7.00 -6.56
N LEU A 35 15.41 8.23 -6.81
CA LEU A 35 16.61 8.49 -7.63
C LEU A 35 17.94 8.20 -6.91
N GLY A 36 17.94 7.85 -5.62
CA GLY A 36 19.17 7.63 -4.85
C GLY A 36 19.98 8.90 -4.56
N THR A 37 19.34 10.07 -4.62
CA THR A 37 20.01 11.38 -4.48
C THR A 37 20.01 11.95 -3.05
N THR A 38 19.28 11.33 -2.12
CA THR A 38 19.32 11.68 -0.68
C THR A 38 20.09 10.59 0.07
N PRO A 39 21.08 10.92 0.91
CA PRO A 39 21.64 9.95 1.85
C PRO A 39 20.50 9.52 2.79
N ALA A 40 20.31 8.21 2.97
CA ALA A 40 19.33 7.69 3.91
C ALA A 40 19.63 8.21 5.33
N ARG A 41 19.02 9.34 5.72
CA ARG A 41 19.13 9.85 7.09
C ARG A 41 18.42 8.84 7.99
N GLN A 42 19.17 8.23 8.89
CA GLN A 42 18.57 7.62 10.08
C GLN A 42 17.82 8.72 10.84
N PRO A 43 16.64 8.46 11.40
CA PRO A 43 16.20 9.24 12.54
C PRO A 43 17.16 8.89 13.68
N THR A 44 18.14 9.75 13.92
CA THR A 44 18.96 9.70 15.13
C THR A 44 18.03 10.02 16.31
N GLY A 45 17.65 8.97 17.03
CA GLY A 45 16.88 9.07 18.26
C GLY A 45 15.41 8.69 18.08
N CYS A 46 15.03 7.58 18.73
CA CYS A 46 13.67 7.44 19.24
C CYS A 46 13.37 8.68 20.10
N ARG A 47 12.57 9.64 19.61
CA ARG A 47 11.81 10.49 20.52
C ARG A 47 10.75 9.60 21.18
N ALA A 48 11.18 8.87 22.21
CA ALA A 48 10.31 8.33 23.23
C ALA A 48 9.84 9.50 24.09
N THR A 49 8.96 10.32 23.53
CA THR A 49 8.11 11.23 24.26
C THR A 49 6.92 11.46 23.33
N PRO A 50 5.71 11.03 23.70
CA PRO A 50 4.55 11.47 22.96
C PRO A 50 4.60 13.00 22.94
N PRO A 51 4.44 13.67 21.79
CA PRO A 51 4.28 15.11 21.80
C PRO A 51 3.10 15.39 22.73
N ASN A 52 3.30 16.25 23.73
CA ASN A 52 2.23 16.75 24.58
C ASN A 52 1.09 17.23 23.66
N LEU A 53 0.04 16.43 23.57
CA LEU A 53 -1.20 16.73 22.87
C LEU A 53 -2.00 17.69 23.76
N GLY A 54 -1.48 18.91 23.88
CA GLY A 54 -2.15 20.07 24.48
C GLY A 54 -2.67 21.04 23.43
N GLY A 55 -2.96 20.54 22.22
CA GLY A 55 -3.59 21.31 21.15
C GLY A 55 -4.50 20.38 20.38
N GLU A 56 -5.77 20.76 20.28
CA GLU A 56 -6.82 20.06 19.53
C GLU A 56 -6.40 19.88 18.06
N LEU A 57 -5.70 18.79 17.75
CA LEU A 57 -5.78 18.21 16.42
C LEU A 57 -7.17 17.59 16.32
N ALA A 58 -8.01 18.14 15.44
CA ALA A 58 -9.24 17.47 15.04
C ALA A 58 -8.90 16.04 14.62
N ALA A 59 -9.25 15.08 15.47
CA ALA A 59 -8.95 13.67 15.25
C ALA A 59 -9.69 13.21 13.99
N ALA A 60 -8.94 12.90 12.93
CA ALA A 60 -9.49 12.17 11.81
C ALA A 60 -10.09 10.86 12.35
N ALA A 61 -11.32 10.55 11.96
CA ALA A 61 -11.99 9.33 12.39
C ALA A 61 -11.07 8.11 12.16
N PRO A 62 -10.95 7.19 13.12
CA PRO A 62 -10.08 6.04 12.98
C PRO A 62 -10.54 5.18 11.78
N LEU A 63 -9.58 4.74 10.96
CA LEU A 63 -9.85 4.01 9.71
C LEU A 63 -10.42 2.60 9.93
N LEU A 64 -10.26 2.07 11.13
CA LEU A 64 -10.83 0.83 11.64
C LEU A 64 -11.56 1.15 12.94
N SER A 65 -12.59 0.40 13.28
CA SER A 65 -13.34 0.56 14.53
C SER A 65 -12.41 0.41 15.74
N GLN A 66 -12.69 1.17 16.81
CA GLN A 66 -11.98 1.01 18.09
C GLN A 66 -12.63 -0.08 18.97
N GLU A 67 -13.63 -0.80 18.48
CA GLU A 67 -14.28 -1.86 19.24
C GLU A 67 -13.31 -3.03 19.44
N GLY A 68 -12.98 -3.32 20.70
CA GLY A 68 -11.87 -4.20 21.10
C GLY A 68 -10.68 -3.47 21.74
N CYS A 69 -10.60 -2.14 21.62
CA CYS A 69 -9.62 -1.32 22.35
C CYS A 69 -10.12 -1.08 23.80
N ARG A 70 -9.63 -1.86 24.76
CA ARG A 70 -9.71 -1.47 26.18
C ARG A 70 -8.69 -0.36 26.46
N ALA A 71 -9.01 0.48 27.44
CA ALA A 71 -8.29 1.71 27.79
C ALA A 71 -6.77 1.53 27.95
N GLU A 72 -6.08 2.66 27.81
CA GLU A 72 -4.64 2.90 27.92
C GLU A 72 -3.89 1.94 28.86
N GLY A 73 -2.84 1.27 28.35
CA GLY A 73 -1.85 0.64 29.23
C GLY A 73 -1.04 -0.52 28.67
N GLU A 74 -1.64 -1.45 27.91
CA GLU A 74 -0.95 -2.69 27.52
C GLU A 74 -1.24 -3.06 26.05
N ALA A 75 -0.23 -3.66 25.39
CA ALA A 75 -0.06 -3.72 23.93
C ALA A 75 -1.34 -4.04 23.11
N ARG A 76 -1.89 -2.96 22.54
CA ARG A 76 -3.08 -2.81 21.67
C ARG A 76 -2.92 -3.39 20.25
N TRP A 77 -2.43 -4.62 20.08
CA TRP A 77 -2.32 -5.25 18.76
C TRP A 77 -3.18 -6.52 18.67
N PHE A 78 -4.06 -6.62 17.67
CA PHE A 78 -4.81 -7.84 17.37
C PHE A 78 -4.27 -8.48 16.09
N PRO A 79 -3.82 -9.75 16.09
CA PRO A 79 -3.56 -10.69 17.20
C PRO A 79 -2.21 -10.44 17.91
N LYS A 80 -1.82 -11.28 18.89
CA LYS A 80 -0.55 -11.16 19.64
C LYS A 80 0.66 -11.19 18.70
N LEU A 81 1.25 -10.02 18.48
CA LEU A 81 2.43 -9.82 17.63
C LEU A 81 3.73 -10.01 18.42
N ASN A 82 4.77 -10.48 17.73
CA ASN A 82 6.11 -10.55 18.31
C ASN A 82 6.80 -9.16 18.28
N SER A 83 7.94 -9.02 18.97
CA SER A 83 8.66 -7.75 19.06
C SER A 83 9.10 -7.20 17.70
N SER A 84 9.51 -8.07 16.77
CA SER A 84 9.92 -7.67 15.42
C SER A 84 8.77 -7.13 14.57
N GLN A 85 7.58 -7.74 14.68
CA GLN A 85 6.35 -7.29 14.04
C GLN A 85 5.88 -5.95 14.60
N ILE A 86 5.94 -5.78 15.93
CA ILE A 86 5.60 -4.50 16.59
C ILE A 86 6.56 -3.40 16.13
N GLU A 87 7.86 -3.68 16.05
CA GLU A 87 8.84 -2.71 15.56
C GLU A 87 8.59 -2.37 14.08
N ALA A 88 8.29 -3.37 13.24
CA ALA A 88 7.97 -3.15 11.84
C ALA A 88 6.75 -2.24 11.68
N ILE A 89 5.69 -2.46 12.47
CA ILE A 89 4.51 -1.59 12.44
C ILE A 89 4.85 -0.18 12.92
N ARG A 90 5.60 -0.02 14.02
CA ARG A 90 5.99 1.29 14.53
C ARG A 90 6.80 2.08 13.52
N ARG A 91 7.79 1.45 12.87
CA ARG A 91 8.61 2.11 11.85
C ARG A 91 7.82 2.42 10.58
N ALA A 92 6.97 1.51 10.13
CA ALA A 92 6.09 1.73 8.99
C ALA A 92 5.11 2.90 9.25
N ALA A 93 4.43 2.89 10.39
CA ALA A 93 3.46 3.91 10.77
C ALA A 93 4.07 5.30 10.99
N ASN A 94 5.36 5.41 11.33
CA ASN A 94 6.04 6.68 11.60
C ASN A 94 7.05 7.09 10.51
N CYS A 95 7.12 6.39 9.39
CA CYS A 95 8.06 6.74 8.33
C CYS A 95 7.73 8.12 7.73
N GLU A 96 8.77 8.91 7.44
CA GLU A 96 8.63 10.23 6.80
C GLU A 96 8.36 10.09 5.29
N VAL A 97 9.14 9.24 4.62
CA VAL A 97 9.06 9.00 3.17
C VAL A 97 8.73 7.55 2.88
N PHE A 98 9.50 6.61 3.44
CA PHE A 98 9.25 5.20 3.23
C PHE A 98 9.74 4.31 4.37
N HIS A 99 9.31 3.05 4.37
CA HIS A 99 9.91 1.98 5.17
C HIS A 99 9.83 0.65 4.42
N LEU A 100 10.79 -0.25 4.63
CA LEU A 100 10.79 -1.59 4.06
C LEU A 100 10.49 -2.63 5.16
N ILE A 101 9.63 -3.60 4.86
CA ILE A 101 9.40 -4.76 5.71
C ILE A 101 9.81 -5.99 4.92
N TRP A 102 10.85 -6.67 5.40
CA TRP A 102 11.35 -7.90 4.82
C TRP A 102 10.97 -9.09 5.69
N GLY A 103 10.56 -10.19 5.08
CA GLY A 103 10.28 -11.42 5.81
C GLY A 103 10.14 -12.64 4.90
N PRO A 104 10.69 -13.81 5.26
CA PRO A 104 10.50 -15.07 4.55
C PRO A 104 9.01 -15.49 4.34
N PRO A 105 8.72 -16.51 3.51
CA PRO A 105 7.38 -17.08 3.43
C PRO A 105 6.87 -17.52 4.81
N GLY A 106 5.61 -17.24 5.13
CA GLY A 106 4.99 -17.69 6.38
C GLY A 106 5.24 -16.83 7.61
N THR A 107 6.03 -15.74 7.56
CA THR A 107 6.30 -14.87 8.73
C THR A 107 5.17 -13.91 9.09
N GLY A 108 4.04 -13.97 8.38
CA GLY A 108 2.85 -13.18 8.69
C GLY A 108 2.94 -11.72 8.24
N LYS A 109 3.72 -11.41 7.19
CA LYS A 109 3.77 -10.07 6.54
C LYS A 109 2.39 -9.45 6.32
N THR A 110 1.44 -10.20 5.79
CA THR A 110 0.08 -9.70 5.56
C THR A 110 -0.71 -9.49 6.86
N ARG A 111 -0.37 -10.20 7.96
CA ARG A 111 -1.08 -10.10 9.25
C ARG A 111 -0.86 -8.79 9.98
N ILE A 112 0.25 -8.09 9.70
CA ILE A 112 0.56 -6.81 10.34
C ILE A 112 -0.03 -5.61 9.58
N ILE A 113 -0.51 -5.81 8.37
CA ILE A 113 -1.05 -4.73 7.52
C ILE A 113 -2.23 -4.01 8.16
N PRO A 114 -3.23 -4.69 8.77
CA PRO A 114 -4.34 -4.00 9.45
C PRO A 114 -3.86 -3.00 10.50
N GLU A 115 -2.80 -3.37 11.21
CA GLU A 115 -2.23 -2.55 12.27
C GLU A 115 -1.44 -1.36 11.74
N ILE A 116 -0.77 -1.50 10.60
CA ILE A 116 -0.16 -0.37 9.88
C ILE A 116 -1.25 0.57 9.37
N VAL A 117 -2.33 0.03 8.77
CA VAL A 117 -3.48 0.81 8.30
C VAL A 117 -4.08 1.62 9.44
N ARG A 118 -4.34 0.99 10.60
CA ARG A 118 -4.87 1.67 11.79
C ARG A 118 -4.02 2.86 12.23
N CYS A 119 -2.70 2.75 12.10
CA CYS A 119 -1.75 3.77 12.53
C CYS A 119 -1.35 4.76 11.41
N ALA A 120 -1.88 4.62 10.19
CA ALA A 120 -1.43 5.40 9.03
C ALA A 120 -1.79 6.90 9.12
N GLY A 121 -2.85 7.25 9.90
CA GLY A 121 -3.24 8.64 10.17
C GLY A 121 -3.92 9.36 8.99
N GLY A 122 -4.43 8.62 8.00
CA GLY A 122 -5.10 9.19 6.82
C GLY A 122 -5.43 8.12 5.79
N ARG A 123 -5.87 8.53 4.58
CA ARG A 123 -6.32 7.59 3.55
C ARG A 123 -5.20 6.64 3.12
N VAL A 124 -5.50 5.35 2.97
CA VAL A 124 -4.51 4.31 2.63
C VAL A 124 -4.80 3.67 1.27
N LEU A 125 -3.76 3.55 0.45
CA LEU A 125 -3.75 2.74 -0.75
C LEU A 125 -3.06 1.40 -0.48
N LEU A 126 -3.80 0.30 -0.57
CA LEU A 126 -3.26 -1.06 -0.53
C LEU A 126 -2.98 -1.52 -1.97
N GLY A 127 -1.72 -1.86 -2.22
CA GLY A 127 -1.23 -2.19 -3.55
C GLY A 127 -0.48 -3.52 -3.62
N ALA A 128 -0.56 -4.20 -4.75
CA ALA A 128 0.27 -5.37 -5.04
C ALA A 128 0.37 -5.62 -6.56
N PHE A 129 1.17 -6.61 -6.95
CA PHE A 129 1.26 -7.05 -8.35
C PHE A 129 -0.01 -7.77 -8.83
N THR A 130 -0.57 -8.68 -8.01
CA THR A 130 -1.70 -9.54 -8.39
C THR A 130 -2.99 -9.16 -7.66
N ASN A 131 -4.15 -9.49 -8.25
CA ASN A 131 -5.45 -9.30 -7.60
C ASN A 131 -5.51 -10.09 -6.28
N THR A 132 -5.04 -11.34 -6.28
CA THR A 132 -5.03 -12.20 -5.09
C THR A 132 -4.25 -11.59 -3.92
N ALA A 133 -3.11 -10.93 -4.17
CA ALA A 133 -2.35 -10.26 -3.11
C ALA A 133 -3.11 -9.05 -2.54
N VAL A 134 -3.77 -8.26 -3.40
CA VAL A 134 -4.64 -7.16 -2.94
C VAL A 134 -5.79 -7.70 -2.10
N ASP A 135 -6.46 -8.75 -2.57
CA ASP A 135 -7.61 -9.34 -1.91
C ASP A 135 -7.23 -9.94 -0.54
N LYS A 136 -6.05 -10.57 -0.44
CA LYS A 136 -5.50 -11.05 0.85
C LYS A 136 -5.33 -9.94 1.88
N MET A 137 -4.83 -8.77 1.49
CA MET A 137 -4.72 -7.63 2.41
C MET A 137 -6.10 -7.15 2.89
N LEU A 138 -7.06 -7.05 1.97
CA LEU A 138 -8.43 -6.61 2.30
C LEU A 138 -9.18 -7.63 3.17
N MET A 139 -8.99 -8.93 2.90
CA MET A 139 -9.51 -9.98 3.77
C MET A 139 -8.88 -9.93 5.16
N ALA A 140 -7.58 -9.64 5.28
CA ALA A 140 -6.93 -9.46 6.57
C ALA A 140 -7.51 -8.25 7.35
N LEU A 141 -7.94 -7.20 6.65
CA LEU A 141 -8.68 -6.10 7.28
C LEU A 141 -10.05 -6.56 7.80
N LEU A 142 -10.83 -7.27 6.99
CA LEU A 142 -12.15 -7.80 7.40
C LEU A 142 -12.07 -8.82 8.54
N GLU A 143 -11.00 -9.62 8.58
CA GLU A 143 -10.74 -10.54 9.69
C GLU A 143 -10.39 -9.81 11.00
N HIS A 144 -9.76 -8.65 10.89
CA HIS A 144 -9.41 -7.81 12.04
C HIS A 144 -10.60 -6.98 12.52
N ASP A 145 -11.34 -6.40 11.58
CA ASP A 145 -12.55 -5.63 11.82
C ASP A 145 -13.57 -5.89 10.68
N PRO A 146 -14.61 -6.69 10.94
CA PRO A 146 -15.66 -7.00 9.95
C PRO A 146 -16.44 -5.79 9.43
N THR A 147 -16.39 -4.65 10.14
CA THR A 147 -17.06 -3.41 9.74
C THR A 147 -16.20 -2.53 8.82
N THR A 148 -14.96 -2.98 8.52
CA THR A 148 -14.05 -2.23 7.66
C THR A 148 -14.65 -1.98 6.28
N HIS A 149 -14.82 -0.71 5.94
CA HIS A 149 -15.17 -0.30 4.59
C HIS A 149 -13.92 0.03 3.76
N PHE A 150 -13.90 -0.46 2.53
CA PHE A 150 -12.85 -0.19 1.55
C PHE A 150 -13.45 -0.14 0.15
N LEU A 151 -12.70 0.43 -0.80
CA LEU A 151 -13.05 0.36 -2.21
C LEU A 151 -11.99 -0.42 -3.00
N ARG A 152 -12.39 -1.56 -3.55
CA ARG A 152 -11.59 -2.43 -4.41
C ARG A 152 -11.72 -2.02 -5.87
N VAL A 153 -10.58 -1.73 -6.49
CA VAL A 153 -10.50 -1.34 -7.90
C VAL A 153 -10.48 -2.56 -8.81
N GLY A 154 -11.67 -3.06 -9.11
CA GLY A 154 -11.88 -4.26 -9.91
C GLY A 154 -13.36 -4.65 -9.91
N ARG A 155 -13.60 -5.94 -10.18
CA ARG A 155 -14.93 -6.58 -10.23
C ARG A 155 -15.03 -7.58 -9.10
N ALA A 156 -16.21 -7.72 -8.50
CA ALA A 156 -16.43 -8.77 -7.49
C ALA A 156 -16.26 -10.18 -8.07
N SER A 157 -16.61 -10.38 -9.35
CA SER A 157 -16.43 -11.66 -10.07
C SER A 157 -14.98 -12.13 -10.16
N ASP A 158 -14.03 -11.19 -10.15
CA ASP A 158 -12.59 -11.49 -10.25
C ASP A 158 -11.97 -11.76 -8.86
N SER A 159 -12.76 -11.56 -7.79
CA SER A 159 -12.35 -11.64 -6.38
C SER A 159 -13.40 -12.41 -5.54
N PRO A 160 -13.74 -13.68 -5.90
CA PRO A 160 -14.86 -14.40 -5.31
C PRO A 160 -14.72 -14.64 -3.80
N GLU A 161 -13.51 -14.92 -3.31
CA GLU A 161 -13.26 -15.12 -1.86
C GLU A 161 -13.51 -13.84 -1.06
N LEU A 162 -13.05 -12.70 -1.56
CA LEU A 162 -13.30 -11.39 -0.92
C LEU A 162 -14.78 -11.03 -0.99
N ALA A 163 -15.41 -11.24 -2.15
CA ALA A 163 -16.84 -11.00 -2.35
C ALA A 163 -17.71 -11.86 -1.43
N GLY A 164 -17.28 -13.06 -1.06
CA GLY A 164 -17.96 -13.91 -0.10
C GLY A 164 -17.82 -13.48 1.36
N LYS A 165 -16.84 -12.62 1.69
CA LYS A 165 -16.61 -12.12 3.06
C LYS A 165 -17.26 -10.76 3.34
N ILE A 166 -17.55 -9.98 2.31
CA ILE A 166 -18.22 -8.68 2.49
C ILE A 166 -19.69 -8.87 2.87
N SER A 167 -20.17 -8.01 3.76
CA SER A 167 -21.59 -7.91 4.10
C SER A 167 -22.19 -6.72 3.37
N GLY A 168 -22.98 -6.94 2.32
CA GLY A 168 -23.65 -5.88 1.57
C GLY A 168 -23.63 -6.08 0.05
N ASP A 169 -23.97 -5.01 -0.67
CA ASP A 169 -23.95 -5.00 -2.14
C ASP A 169 -22.49 -4.90 -2.64
N SER A 170 -22.14 -5.70 -3.65
CA SER A 170 -20.79 -5.64 -4.25
C SER A 170 -20.48 -4.25 -4.83
N ALA A 171 -21.51 -3.49 -5.24
CA ALA A 171 -21.36 -2.12 -5.70
C ALA A 171 -20.81 -1.16 -4.63
N ASP A 172 -20.94 -1.48 -3.34
CA ASP A 172 -20.42 -0.65 -2.26
C ASP A 172 -18.91 -0.85 -2.05
N PHE A 173 -18.38 -1.99 -2.52
CA PHE A 173 -16.99 -2.40 -2.31
C PHE A 173 -16.18 -2.47 -3.60
N PHE A 174 -16.79 -2.58 -4.78
CA PHE A 174 -16.09 -2.79 -6.06
C PHE A 174 -16.43 -1.70 -7.08
N THR A 175 -15.40 -1.03 -7.59
CA THR A 175 -15.57 0.10 -8.54
C THR A 175 -16.33 -0.26 -9.81
N HIS A 176 -16.16 -1.46 -10.35
CA HIS A 176 -16.81 -1.86 -11.60
C HIS A 176 -18.29 -2.23 -11.38
N ASP A 177 -18.59 -2.89 -10.27
CA ASP A 177 -19.94 -3.20 -9.84
C ASP A 177 -20.72 -1.91 -9.57
N LEU A 178 -20.09 -0.93 -8.90
CA LEU A 178 -20.60 0.43 -8.73
C LEU A 178 -20.90 1.10 -10.07
N ALA A 179 -19.94 1.05 -11.00
CA ALA A 179 -20.10 1.63 -12.33
C ALA A 179 -21.27 1.00 -13.09
N ARG A 180 -21.46 -0.32 -12.97
CA ARG A 180 -22.58 -1.03 -13.59
C ARG A 180 -23.92 -0.67 -12.97
N LYS A 181 -24.00 -0.61 -11.63
CA LYS A 181 -25.23 -0.31 -10.90
C LYS A 181 -25.75 1.10 -11.21
N TYR A 182 -24.86 2.08 -11.22
CA TYR A 182 -25.24 3.50 -11.37
C TYR A 182 -25.01 4.06 -12.77
N GLY A 183 -24.38 3.32 -13.68
CA GLY A 183 -24.10 3.76 -15.05
C GLY A 183 -23.24 5.04 -15.14
N SER A 184 -22.52 5.39 -14.07
CA SER A 184 -21.92 6.71 -13.90
C SER A 184 -20.46 6.63 -13.49
N VAL A 185 -19.59 7.16 -14.35
CA VAL A 185 -18.16 7.31 -14.05
C VAL A 185 -17.92 8.34 -12.93
N ARG A 186 -18.83 9.32 -12.79
CA ARG A 186 -18.80 10.30 -11.71
C ARG A 186 -18.96 9.64 -10.35
N ALA A 187 -19.87 8.66 -10.22
CA ALA A 187 -20.07 7.91 -8.98
C ALA A 187 -18.79 7.15 -8.59
N VAL A 188 -18.11 6.52 -9.56
CA VAL A 188 -16.83 5.83 -9.32
C VAL A 188 -15.75 6.80 -8.83
N ARG A 189 -15.66 7.99 -9.43
CA ARG A 189 -14.71 9.02 -9.02
C ARG A 189 -15.00 9.50 -7.60
N GLU A 190 -16.25 9.79 -7.26
CA GLU A 190 -16.66 10.26 -5.94
C GLU A 190 -16.37 9.19 -4.87
N ALA A 191 -16.73 7.92 -5.13
CA ALA A 191 -16.41 6.82 -4.24
C ALA A 191 -14.89 6.66 -4.03
N LEU A 192 -14.09 6.73 -5.09
CA LEU A 192 -12.63 6.69 -4.99
C LEU A 192 -12.02 7.87 -4.24
N GLN A 193 -12.67 9.05 -4.25
CA GLN A 193 -12.20 10.23 -3.52
C GLN A 193 -12.57 10.18 -2.04
N GLN A 194 -13.69 9.55 -1.69
CA GLN A 194 -14.19 9.46 -0.31
C GLN A 194 -13.67 8.22 0.43
N ALA A 195 -13.35 7.15 -0.29
CA ALA A 195 -12.86 5.91 0.33
C ALA A 195 -11.60 6.16 1.16
N ALA A 196 -11.68 5.75 2.42
CA ALA A 196 -10.58 5.84 3.38
C ALA A 196 -9.50 4.79 3.09
N ILE A 197 -9.91 3.61 2.62
CA ILE A 197 -9.03 2.53 2.19
C ILE A 197 -9.38 2.16 0.76
N VAL A 198 -8.37 2.10 -0.11
CA VAL A 198 -8.53 1.68 -1.51
C VAL A 198 -7.57 0.55 -1.83
N GLY A 199 -8.07 -0.53 -2.42
CA GLY A 199 -7.28 -1.68 -2.85
C GLY A 199 -7.15 -1.75 -4.37
N ALA A 200 -5.93 -1.72 -4.91
CA ALA A 200 -5.71 -1.76 -6.36
C ALA A 200 -4.43 -2.51 -6.72
N THR A 201 -4.41 -3.18 -7.87
CA THR A 201 -3.14 -3.67 -8.41
C THR A 201 -2.31 -2.51 -8.95
N ALA A 202 -0.98 -2.67 -9.00
CA ALA A 202 -0.08 -1.63 -9.51
C ALA A 202 -0.43 -1.19 -10.94
N HIS A 203 -0.88 -2.13 -11.77
CA HIS A 203 -1.39 -1.83 -13.11
C HIS A 203 -2.59 -0.88 -13.07
N ARG A 204 -3.61 -1.19 -12.23
CA ARG A 204 -4.82 -0.36 -12.10
C ARG A 204 -4.52 1.01 -11.50
N ALA A 205 -3.60 1.09 -10.54
CA ALA A 205 -3.15 2.35 -9.96
C ALA A 205 -2.39 3.26 -10.95
N SER A 206 -1.76 2.66 -11.95
CA SER A 206 -1.10 3.39 -13.03
C SER A 206 -2.09 3.90 -14.08
N THR A 207 -3.08 3.08 -14.45
CA THR A 207 -3.93 3.30 -15.64
C THR A 207 -5.26 3.98 -15.34
N ILE A 208 -5.78 3.92 -14.11
CA ILE A 208 -7.07 4.53 -13.77
C ILE A 208 -6.88 6.01 -13.39
N PRO A 209 -7.42 6.97 -14.18
CA PRO A 209 -7.19 8.40 -13.94
C PRO A 209 -7.65 8.89 -12.57
N TYR A 210 -8.72 8.31 -12.02
CA TYR A 210 -9.26 8.70 -10.72
C TYR A 210 -8.37 8.32 -9.54
N LEU A 211 -7.52 7.30 -9.71
CA LEU A 211 -6.46 6.99 -8.74
C LEU A 211 -5.26 7.93 -8.89
N ARG A 212 -4.98 8.42 -10.10
CA ARG A 212 -3.89 9.38 -10.34
C ARG A 212 -4.10 10.70 -9.59
N ALA A 213 -5.36 11.14 -9.47
CA ALA A 213 -5.75 12.35 -8.77
C ALA A 213 -6.03 12.15 -7.27
N ALA A 214 -6.03 10.90 -6.78
CA ALA A 214 -6.29 10.62 -5.38
C ALA A 214 -5.02 10.85 -4.55
N ALA A 215 -5.13 11.68 -3.51
CA ALA A 215 -4.07 11.87 -2.52
C ALA A 215 -4.29 10.92 -1.34
N PHE A 216 -3.42 9.92 -1.21
CA PHE A 216 -3.35 9.04 -0.06
C PHE A 216 -2.28 9.52 0.92
N GLU A 217 -2.48 9.26 2.21
CA GLU A 217 -1.45 9.48 3.22
C GLU A 217 -0.36 8.42 3.08
N MET A 218 -0.75 7.15 2.93
CA MET A 218 0.18 6.03 2.84
C MET A 218 -0.18 5.06 1.71
N ALA A 219 0.81 4.59 0.97
CA ALA A 219 0.69 3.40 0.12
C ALA A 219 1.38 2.22 0.82
N ILE A 220 0.67 1.11 1.02
CA ILE A 220 1.25 -0.15 1.51
C ILE A 220 1.27 -1.12 0.34
N VAL A 221 2.47 -1.56 -0.04
CA VAL A 221 2.68 -2.41 -1.22
C VAL A 221 3.14 -3.79 -0.77
N ASP A 222 2.27 -4.79 -0.87
CA ASP A 222 2.62 -6.20 -0.60
C ASP A 222 3.18 -6.88 -1.85
N GLU A 223 3.97 -7.93 -1.64
CA GLU A 223 4.73 -8.62 -2.70
C GLU A 223 5.60 -7.67 -3.54
N ALA A 224 6.17 -6.63 -2.91
CA ALA A 224 6.90 -5.56 -3.59
C ALA A 224 8.16 -6.06 -4.33
N ALA A 225 8.72 -7.20 -3.92
CA ALA A 225 9.84 -7.84 -4.61
C ALA A 225 9.47 -8.39 -6.00
N GLN A 226 8.18 -8.65 -6.27
CA GLN A 226 7.68 -9.12 -7.56
C GLN A 226 7.39 -7.97 -8.55
N LEU A 227 7.41 -6.71 -8.09
CA LEU A 227 7.17 -5.54 -8.91
C LEU A 227 8.47 -5.01 -9.52
N THR A 228 8.45 -4.78 -10.83
CA THR A 228 9.50 -3.96 -11.47
C THR A 228 9.45 -2.56 -10.88
N GLU A 229 10.60 -1.90 -10.77
CA GLU A 229 10.68 -0.53 -10.25
C GLU A 229 9.72 0.47 -10.94
N PRO A 230 9.61 0.51 -12.29
CA PRO A 230 8.61 1.32 -12.99
C PRO A 230 7.17 1.09 -12.52
N LEU A 231 6.79 -0.16 -12.33
CA LEU A 231 5.42 -0.51 -11.96
C LEU A 231 5.13 -0.17 -10.49
N THR A 232 6.12 -0.25 -9.60
CA THR A 232 6.01 0.21 -8.20
C THR A 232 5.68 1.70 -8.12
N LEU A 233 6.20 2.52 -9.05
CA LEU A 233 5.88 3.96 -9.12
C LEU A 233 4.39 4.23 -9.25
N GLY A 234 3.66 3.34 -9.94
CA GLY A 234 2.21 3.44 -10.13
C GLY A 234 1.41 3.51 -8.83
N LEU A 235 1.95 2.92 -7.76
CA LEU A 235 1.36 2.92 -6.41
C LEU A 235 1.92 4.07 -5.56
N ILE A 236 3.25 4.16 -5.42
CA ILE A 236 3.87 5.08 -4.44
C ILE A 236 3.72 6.55 -4.82
N LEU A 237 3.48 6.87 -6.10
CA LEU A 237 3.20 8.23 -6.52
C LEU A 237 1.83 8.74 -6.08
N ARG A 238 0.93 7.85 -5.66
CA ARG A 238 -0.43 8.21 -5.21
C ARG A 238 -0.50 8.55 -3.73
N ALA A 239 0.55 8.29 -2.98
CA ALA A 239 0.59 8.50 -1.53
C ALA A 239 1.72 9.43 -1.09
N ARG A 240 1.55 10.15 0.02
CA ARG A 240 2.60 11.02 0.58
C ARG A 240 3.85 10.22 0.97
N ARG A 241 3.65 9.06 1.59
CA ARG A 241 4.69 8.12 2.03
C ARG A 241 4.29 6.68 1.70
N PHE A 242 5.24 5.74 1.78
CA PHE A 242 4.97 4.36 1.36
C PHE A 242 5.70 3.29 2.17
N VAL A 243 5.09 2.12 2.29
CA VAL A 243 5.68 0.94 2.93
C VAL A 243 5.76 -0.14 1.87
N LEU A 244 6.95 -0.67 1.62
CA LEU A 244 7.12 -1.83 0.73
C LEU A 244 7.33 -3.07 1.58
N ILE A 245 6.51 -4.09 1.34
CA ILE A 245 6.51 -5.36 2.05
C ILE A 245 6.85 -6.44 1.03
N GLY A 246 7.84 -7.28 1.30
CA GLY A 246 8.25 -8.29 0.33
C GLY A 246 9.41 -9.17 0.77
N ASP A 247 9.84 -10.01 -0.17
CA ASP A 247 10.98 -10.91 -0.01
C ASP A 247 11.76 -11.06 -1.32
N ASP A 248 12.91 -10.40 -1.40
CA ASP A 248 13.88 -10.48 -2.51
C ASP A 248 14.59 -11.84 -2.63
N ARG A 249 14.36 -12.79 -1.72
CA ARG A 249 14.81 -14.19 -1.84
C ARG A 249 13.79 -15.09 -2.56
N GLN A 250 12.56 -14.61 -2.79
CA GLN A 250 11.51 -15.34 -3.50
C GLN A 250 11.53 -14.99 -5.00
N LEU A 251 10.34 -14.91 -5.62
CA LEU A 251 10.21 -14.65 -7.05
C LEU A 251 10.54 -13.18 -7.36
N PRO A 252 11.51 -12.91 -8.27
CA PRO A 252 11.75 -11.56 -8.77
C PRO A 252 10.67 -11.15 -9.77
N PRO A 253 10.67 -9.89 -10.24
CA PRO A 253 9.79 -9.46 -11.32
C PRO A 253 9.99 -10.30 -12.57
N VAL A 254 8.89 -10.78 -13.16
CA VAL A 254 8.93 -11.52 -14.42
C VAL A 254 9.10 -10.53 -15.56
N VAL A 255 10.30 -10.43 -16.11
CA VAL A 255 10.65 -9.52 -17.21
C VAL A 255 11.46 -10.24 -18.28
N ARG A 256 11.38 -9.75 -19.52
CA ARG A 256 12.20 -10.27 -20.63
C ARG A 256 13.61 -9.69 -20.62
N ALA A 257 13.76 -8.45 -20.16
CA ALA A 257 15.04 -7.75 -20.06
C ALA A 257 15.68 -8.00 -18.68
N ARG A 258 16.92 -8.52 -18.65
CA ARG A 258 17.61 -8.86 -17.39
C ARG A 258 17.84 -7.65 -16.50
N GLU A 259 17.95 -6.46 -17.08
CA GLU A 259 18.21 -5.19 -16.40
C GLU A 259 17.01 -4.70 -15.57
N LEU A 260 15.79 -5.21 -15.84
CA LEU A 260 14.59 -4.91 -15.06
C LEU A 260 14.25 -5.99 -14.03
N GLY A 261 15.13 -6.99 -13.87
CA GLY A 261 14.94 -8.10 -12.94
C GLY A 261 15.13 -7.71 -11.48
N GLN A 262 15.68 -6.52 -11.21
CA GLN A 262 15.78 -5.98 -9.86
C GLN A 262 14.53 -5.14 -9.53
N SER A 263 13.88 -5.44 -8.40
CA SER A 263 12.76 -4.66 -7.90
C SER A 263 13.24 -3.40 -7.15
N MET A 264 12.37 -2.40 -7.05
CA MET A 264 12.61 -1.23 -6.18
C MET A 264 12.85 -1.67 -4.73
N PHE A 265 12.13 -2.71 -4.27
CA PHE A 265 12.32 -3.26 -2.93
C PHE A 265 13.74 -3.79 -2.72
N GLU A 266 14.24 -4.62 -3.64
CA GLU A 266 15.60 -5.18 -3.56
C GLU A 266 16.66 -4.07 -3.59
N ARG A 267 16.50 -3.09 -4.50
CA ARG A 267 17.44 -1.98 -4.63
C ARG A 267 17.48 -1.12 -3.36
N LEU A 268 16.33 -0.65 -2.87
CA LEU A 268 16.28 0.19 -1.67
C LEU A 268 16.75 -0.57 -0.42
N LYS A 269 16.56 -1.88 -0.34
CA LYS A 269 17.10 -2.73 0.74
C LYS A 269 18.63 -2.79 0.71
N ARG A 270 19.25 -2.78 -0.46
CA ARG A 270 20.73 -2.75 -0.60
C ARG A 270 21.31 -1.36 -0.32
N GLU A 271 20.62 -0.32 -0.77
CA GLU A 271 21.10 1.06 -0.71
C GLU A 271 20.82 1.75 0.64
N THR A 272 19.86 1.24 1.43
CA THR A 272 19.39 1.89 2.65
C THR A 272 19.28 0.92 3.82
N GLN A 273 19.39 1.43 5.05
CA GLN A 273 19.17 0.65 6.28
C GLN A 273 17.72 0.75 6.80
N ASN A 274 16.81 1.30 6.00
CA ASN A 274 15.45 1.59 6.44
C ASN A 274 14.51 0.38 6.26
N VAL A 275 14.92 -0.75 6.84
CA VAL A 275 14.25 -2.05 6.73
C VAL A 275 14.08 -2.69 8.10
N THR A 276 12.94 -3.34 8.32
CA THR A 276 12.72 -4.23 9.48
C THR A 276 12.52 -5.65 8.99
N LEU A 277 13.12 -6.60 9.71
CA LEU A 277 12.94 -8.04 9.51
C LEU A 277 11.78 -8.54 10.37
N ILE A 278 10.89 -9.36 9.81
CA ILE A 278 9.84 -10.09 10.53
C ILE A 278 9.76 -11.58 10.17
#